data_AF-A0A3S0J4U9-F1
#
_entry.id   AF-A0A3S0J4U9-F1
#
_cell.length_a   1.000
_cell.length_b   1.000
_cell.length_c   1.000
_cell.angle_alpha   90.00
_cell.angle_beta   90.00
_cell.angle_gamma   90.00
#
_symmetry.space_group_name_H-M   'P 1'
#
loop_
_entity.id
_entity.type
_entity.pdbx_description
1 polymer ?
#
loop_
_entity_poly.entity_id
_entity_poly.type
_entity_poly.pdbx_seq_one_letter_code
_entity_poly.pdbx_strand_id
1 'polypeptide(L)'
;MNYDEFVNEVQKYDSDADVAKLLGVLKDWKLNDENVVQLKSTIERFFGHSWIESEETHNHLYKLWSSFSTSAIGNIGGMTMNERLFWFGLFEQFDSCKSETKKQLIYSKLSANT
;
A
#
# COMPACT_ATOMS: atom_id res chain seq x y z
N MET A 1 0.32 3.47 -11.71
CA MET A 1 -0.37 2.43 -10.92
C MET A 1 -0.46 2.92 -9.49
N ASN A 2 -1.65 3.25 -8.98
CA ASN A 2 -1.89 3.57 -7.57
C ASN A 2 -1.99 2.29 -6.72
N TYR A 3 -2.21 2.45 -5.42
CA TYR A 3 -2.28 1.35 -4.46
C TYR A 3 -3.38 0.34 -4.81
N ASP A 4 -4.58 0.82 -5.16
CA ASP A 4 -5.71 -0.07 -5.47
C ASP A 4 -5.50 -0.83 -6.77
N GLU A 5 -4.91 -0.19 -7.77
CA GLU A 5 -4.49 -0.86 -8.99
C GLU A 5 -3.45 -1.95 -8.70
N PHE A 6 -2.49 -1.71 -7.81
CA PHE A 6 -1.53 -2.74 -7.37
C PHE A 6 -2.22 -3.90 -6.66
N VAL A 7 -3.13 -3.63 -5.72
CA VAL A 7 -3.92 -4.65 -5.02
C VAL A 7 -4.72 -5.51 -5.99
N ASN A 8 -5.33 -4.88 -7.00
CA ASN A 8 -6.07 -5.59 -8.05
C ASN A 8 -5.17 -6.45 -8.93
N GLU A 9 -3.95 -6.02 -9.23
CA GLU A 9 -2.97 -6.86 -9.94
C GLU A 9 -2.54 -8.06 -9.09
N VAL A 10 -2.25 -7.87 -7.80
CA VAL A 10 -1.91 -8.97 -6.87
C VAL A 10 -3.05 -9.99 -6.78
N GLN A 11 -4.30 -9.53 -6.75
CA GLN A 11 -5.47 -10.40 -6.65
C GLN A 11 -5.60 -11.40 -7.81
N LYS A 12 -5.03 -11.12 -8.99
CA LYS A 12 -5.07 -12.06 -10.13
C LYS A 12 -4.29 -13.36 -9.90
N TYR A 13 -3.43 -13.37 -8.88
CA TYR A 13 -2.55 -14.49 -8.54
C TYR A 13 -2.90 -15.11 -7.18
N ASP A 14 -4.10 -14.84 -6.64
CA ASP A 14 -4.52 -15.28 -5.30
C ASP A 14 -4.72 -16.80 -5.14
N SER A 15 -4.60 -17.56 -6.23
CA SER A 15 -4.50 -19.02 -6.18
C SER A 15 -3.22 -19.51 -5.48
N ASP A 16 -2.16 -18.70 -5.47
CA ASP A 16 -0.95 -18.96 -4.69
C ASP A 16 -1.18 -18.55 -3.23
N ALA A 17 -0.87 -19.46 -2.30
CA ALA A 17 -1.15 -19.27 -0.88
C ALA A 17 -0.33 -18.13 -0.25
N ASP A 18 0.88 -17.88 -0.70
CA ASP A 18 1.67 -16.74 -0.24
C ASP A 18 1.14 -15.45 -0.86
N VAL A 19 0.78 -15.44 -2.15
CA VAL A 19 0.13 -14.27 -2.75
C VAL A 19 -1.20 -13.93 -2.04
N ALA A 20 -2.00 -14.92 -1.66
CA ALA A 20 -3.21 -14.71 -0.87
C ALA A 20 -2.92 -14.05 0.49
N LYS A 21 -1.81 -14.41 1.15
CA LYS A 21 -1.36 -13.75 2.40
C LYS A 21 -0.96 -12.30 2.14
N LEU A 22 -0.20 -12.03 1.07
CA LEU A 22 0.17 -10.68 0.65
C LEU A 22 -1.08 -9.82 0.42
N LEU A 23 -2.07 -10.37 -0.29
CA LEU A 23 -3.34 -9.69 -0.54
C LEU A 23 -4.07 -9.37 0.76
N GLY A 24 -4.04 -10.27 1.74
CA GLY A 24 -4.57 -10.04 3.09
C GLY A 24 -3.90 -8.86 3.78
N VAL A 25 -2.56 -8.83 3.79
CA VAL A 25 -1.76 -7.71 4.36
C VAL A 25 -2.12 -6.38 3.68
N LEU A 26 -2.21 -6.37 2.35
CA LEU A 26 -2.55 -5.15 1.60
C LEU A 26 -3.97 -4.66 1.89
N LYS A 27 -4.94 -5.56 2.01
CA LYS A 27 -6.32 -5.18 2.33
C LYS A 27 -6.45 -4.69 3.77
N ASP A 28 -5.75 -5.34 4.71
CA ASP A 28 -5.74 -4.96 6.13
C ASP A 28 -5.08 -3.60 6.36
N TRP A 29 -4.05 -3.25 5.58
CA TRP A 29 -3.34 -1.98 5.74
C TRP A 29 -4.28 -0.77 5.70
N LYS A 30 -5.30 -0.76 4.83
CA LYS A 30 -6.24 0.38 4.78
C LYS A 30 -7.09 0.53 6.05
N LEU A 31 -7.21 -0.52 6.85
CA LEU A 31 -8.05 -0.58 8.05
C LEU A 31 -7.25 -0.41 9.34
N ASN A 32 -5.94 -0.65 9.29
CA ASN A 32 -5.05 -0.57 10.44
C ASN A 32 -4.33 0.79 10.56
N ASP A 33 -3.61 0.96 11.67
CA ASP A 33 -2.92 2.20 12.02
C ASP A 33 -1.49 2.32 11.43
N GLU A 34 -1.04 1.36 10.62
CA GLU A 34 0.31 1.40 10.05
C GLU A 34 0.42 2.53 9.01
N ASN A 35 1.48 3.34 9.09
CA ASN A 35 1.75 4.35 8.08
C ASN A 35 2.38 3.76 6.80
N VAL A 36 2.53 4.59 5.77
CA VAL A 36 3.11 4.18 4.48
C VAL A 36 4.55 3.67 4.56
N VAL A 37 5.33 4.11 5.55
CA VAL A 37 6.72 3.66 5.76
C VAL A 37 6.74 2.26 6.38
N GLN A 38 5.82 2.00 7.31
CA GLN A 38 5.60 0.68 7.89
C GLN A 38 5.09 -0.30 6.83
N LEU A 39 4.10 0.10 6.03
CA LEU A 39 3.65 -0.68 4.86
C LEU A 39 4.83 -1.05 3.97
N LYS A 40 5.68 -0.08 3.64
CA LYS A 40 6.83 -0.34 2.77
C LYS A 40 7.71 -1.47 3.32
N SER A 41 8.08 -1.34 4.59
CA SER A 41 8.90 -2.33 5.30
C SER A 41 8.22 -3.70 5.37
N THR A 42 6.91 -3.75 5.62
CA THR A 42 6.13 -4.99 5.70
C THR A 42 6.10 -5.73 4.37
N ILE A 43 5.87 -5.02 3.26
CA ILE A 43 5.82 -5.63 1.92
C ILE A 43 7.22 -6.04 1.43
N GLU A 44 8.25 -5.23 1.68
CA GLU A 44 9.63 -5.60 1.33
C GLU A 44 10.09 -6.85 2.10
N ARG A 45 9.75 -6.96 3.39
CA ARG A 45 10.01 -8.16 4.18
C ARG A 45 9.23 -9.37 3.67
N PHE A 46 7.99 -9.18 3.22
CA PHE A 46 7.20 -10.25 2.62
C PHE A 46 7.93 -10.82 1.39
N PHE A 47 8.32 -9.99 0.43
CA PHE A 47 9.02 -10.47 -0.77
C PHE A 47 10.37 -11.13 -0.47
N GLY A 48 11.05 -10.74 0.62
CA GLY A 48 12.30 -11.36 1.06
C GLY A 48 12.15 -12.71 1.77
N HIS A 49 10.97 -13.03 2.32
CA HIS A 49 10.74 -14.23 3.14
C HIS A 49 9.70 -15.21 2.56
N SER A 50 8.92 -14.78 1.56
CA SER A 50 7.84 -15.60 1.00
C SER A 50 8.34 -16.54 -0.09
N TRP A 51 7.64 -17.67 -0.23
CA TRP A 51 7.94 -18.74 -1.18
C TRP A 51 6.84 -18.80 -2.24
N ILE A 52 6.66 -17.69 -2.97
CA ILE A 52 5.77 -17.64 -4.14
C ILE A 52 6.28 -18.68 -5.14
N GLU A 53 5.44 -19.65 -5.50
CA GLU A 53 5.85 -20.86 -6.22
C GLU A 53 6.40 -20.53 -7.62
N SER A 54 5.79 -19.52 -8.27
CA SER A 54 6.20 -19.01 -9.57
C SER A 54 7.20 -17.87 -9.42
N GLU A 55 8.45 -18.11 -9.84
CA GLU A 55 9.49 -17.07 -9.91
C GLU A 55 9.08 -15.91 -10.82
N GLU A 56 8.38 -16.19 -11.93
CA GLU A 56 7.85 -15.16 -12.82
C GLU A 56 6.82 -14.27 -12.10
N THR A 57 5.92 -14.88 -11.32
CA THR A 57 4.92 -14.15 -10.53
C THR A 57 5.59 -13.31 -9.44
N HIS A 58 6.54 -13.89 -8.70
CA HIS A 58 7.32 -13.16 -7.69
C HIS A 58 8.01 -11.94 -8.29
N ASN A 59 8.78 -12.14 -9.36
CA ASN A 59 9.51 -11.07 -10.03
C ASN A 59 8.58 -9.99 -10.61
N HIS A 60 7.44 -10.39 -11.16
CA HIS A 60 6.46 -9.46 -11.70
C HIS A 60 5.85 -8.59 -10.61
N LEU A 61 5.31 -9.19 -9.55
CA LEU A 61 4.70 -8.48 -8.43
C LEU A 61 5.72 -7.60 -7.68
N TYR A 62 6.95 -8.08 -7.52
CA TYR A 62 8.02 -7.30 -6.90
C TYR A 62 8.40 -6.07 -7.74
N LYS A 63 8.48 -6.19 -9.07
CA LYS A 63 8.72 -5.04 -9.96
C LYS A 63 7.59 -4.01 -9.89
N LEU A 64 6.33 -4.47 -9.88
CA LEU A 64 5.17 -3.58 -9.73
C LEU A 64 5.21 -2.85 -8.38
N TRP A 65 5.46 -3.57 -7.30
CA TRP A 65 5.63 -3.01 -5.97
C TRP A 65 6.78 -2.00 -5.92
N SER A 66 7.95 -2.34 -6.46
CA SER A 66 9.13 -1.48 -6.47
C SER A 66 8.87 -0.17 -7.22
N SER A 67 8.18 -0.25 -8.37
CA SER A 67 7.79 0.93 -9.14
C SER A 67 6.80 1.80 -8.36
N PHE A 68 5.74 1.20 -7.79
CA PHE A 68 4.77 1.91 -6.95
C PHE A 68 5.45 2.57 -5.75
N SER A 69 6.24 1.83 -4.99
CA SER A 69 6.94 2.30 -3.79
C SER A 69 7.88 3.47 -4.10
N THR A 70 8.61 3.40 -5.21
CA THR A 70 9.48 4.50 -5.66
C THR A 70 8.67 5.75 -5.99
N SER A 71 7.58 5.61 -6.76
CA SER A 71 6.76 6.74 -7.17
C SER A 71 5.94 7.35 -6.03
N ALA A 72 5.27 6.54 -5.23
CA ALA A 72 4.32 6.97 -4.21
C ALA A 72 4.98 7.25 -2.86
N ILE A 73 5.85 6.33 -2.38
CA ILE A 73 6.44 6.41 -1.05
C ILE A 73 7.77 7.17 -1.10
N GLY A 74 8.61 6.92 -2.12
CA GLY A 74 9.88 7.61 -2.30
C GLY A 74 9.75 9.12 -2.50
N ASN A 75 8.69 9.56 -3.18
CA ASN A 75 8.43 10.98 -3.43
C ASN A 75 7.40 11.59 -2.47
N ILE A 76 6.96 10.87 -1.43
CA ILE A 76 5.81 11.29 -0.62
C ILE A 76 6.01 12.66 0.04
N GLY A 77 7.25 13.01 0.40
CA GLY A 77 7.58 14.31 1.01
C GLY A 77 7.32 15.51 0.10
N GLY A 78 7.35 15.33 -1.22
CA GLY A 78 7.03 16.37 -2.20
C GLY A 78 5.55 16.46 -2.58
N MET A 79 4.73 15.51 -2.13
CA MET A 79 3.32 15.42 -2.51
C MET A 79 2.41 16.22 -1.59
N THR A 80 1.42 16.87 -2.18
CA THR A 80 0.24 17.41 -1.49
C THR A 80 -0.61 16.28 -0.90
N MET A 81 -1.47 16.61 0.07
CA MET A 81 -2.37 15.61 0.66
C MET A 81 -3.29 14.95 -0.37
N ASN A 82 -3.79 15.70 -1.35
CA ASN A 82 -4.66 15.16 -2.41
C ASN A 82 -3.94 14.13 -3.28
N GLU A 83 -2.68 14.38 -3.63
CA GLU A 83 -1.87 13.41 -4.38
C GLU A 83 -1.64 12.14 -3.56
N ARG A 84 -1.38 12.27 -2.25
CA ARG A 84 -1.24 11.10 -1.36
C ARG A 84 -2.56 10.32 -1.28
N LEU A 85 -3.70 10.98 -1.10
CA LEU A 85 -5.02 10.34 -1.10
C LEU A 85 -5.30 9.60 -2.42
N PHE A 86 -4.88 10.16 -3.56
CA PHE A 86 -4.96 9.51 -4.87
C PHE A 86 -4.08 8.27 -4.95
N TRP A 87 -2.81 8.38 -4.60
CA TRP A 87 -1.87 7.26 -4.67
C TRP A 87 -2.26 6.09 -3.78
N PHE A 88 -2.87 6.35 -2.62
CA PHE A 88 -3.25 5.31 -1.66
C PHE A 88 -4.74 4.96 -1.67
N GLY A 89 -5.54 5.60 -2.54
CA GLY A 89 -6.97 5.32 -2.67
C GLY A 89 -7.76 5.54 -1.37
N LEU A 90 -7.54 6.67 -0.70
CA LEU A 90 -8.10 6.98 0.62
C LEU A 90 -9.10 8.14 0.62
N PHE A 91 -9.50 8.65 -0.56
CA PHE A 91 -10.46 9.76 -0.66
C PHE A 91 -11.77 9.48 0.09
N GLU A 92 -12.41 8.34 -0.15
CA GLU A 92 -13.69 8.01 0.50
C GLU A 92 -13.54 7.91 2.03
N GLN A 93 -12.44 7.33 2.52
CA GLN A 93 -12.17 7.25 3.95
C GLN A 93 -11.97 8.66 4.54
N PHE A 94 -11.21 9.51 3.86
CA PHE A 94 -10.96 10.89 4.28
C PHE A 94 -12.23 11.73 4.30
N ASP A 95 -13.06 11.65 3.26
CA ASP A 95 -14.31 12.39 3.16
C ASP A 95 -15.37 11.90 4.17
N SER A 96 -15.34 10.61 4.52
CA SER A 96 -16.21 10.06 5.56
C SER A 96 -15.84 10.48 6.99
N CYS A 97 -14.65 11.06 7.20
CA CYS A 97 -14.18 11.48 8.51
C CYS A 97 -14.94 12.73 9.01
N LYS A 98 -15.88 12.50 9.92
CA LYS A 98 -16.67 13.57 10.57
C LYS A 98 -15.92 14.33 11.68
N SER A 99 -14.79 13.81 12.15
CA SER A 99 -14.00 14.43 13.22
C SER A 99 -12.58 14.74 12.78
N GLU A 100 -12.03 15.83 13.31
CA GLU A 100 -10.67 16.27 13.03
C GLU A 100 -9.65 15.21 13.45
N THR A 101 -9.86 14.56 14.61
CA THR A 101 -9.00 13.47 15.09
C THR A 101 -8.87 12.34 14.07
N LYS A 102 -9.95 11.96 13.38
CA LYS A 102 -9.89 10.90 12.36
C LYS A 102 -9.14 11.34 11.10
N LYS A 103 -9.29 12.61 10.70
CA LYS A 103 -8.49 13.17 9.61
C LYS A 103 -7.01 13.13 9.96
N GLN A 104 -6.64 13.52 11.18
CA GLN A 104 -5.25 13.46 11.67
C GLN A 104 -4.65 12.06 11.64
N LEU A 105 -5.45 11.00 11.85
CA LEU A 105 -4.98 9.63 11.66
C LEU A 105 -4.61 9.35 10.20
N ILE A 106 -5.41 9.83 9.24
CA ILE A 106 -5.10 9.69 7.80
C ILE A 106 -3.87 10.53 7.41
N TYR A 107 -3.73 11.75 7.95
CA TYR A 107 -2.50 12.53 7.78
C TYR A 107 -1.28 11.76 8.31
N SER A 108 -1.38 11.17 9.50
CA SER A 108 -0.32 10.35 10.11
C SER A 108 0.03 9.16 9.22
N LYS A 109 -0.99 8.44 8.77
CA LYS A 109 -0.87 7.27 7.90
C LYS A 109 -0.12 7.59 6.61
N LEU A 110 -0.40 8.76 6.02
CA LEU A 110 0.20 9.24 4.78
C LEU A 110 1.45 10.13 4.99
N SER A 111 2.06 10.09 6.18
CA SER A 111 3.25 10.87 6.53
C SER A 111 3.11 12.38 6.26
N ALA A 112 1.89 12.90 6.41
CA ALA A 112 1.51 14.30 6.15
C ALA A 112 1.35 15.12 7.43
N ASN A 113 1.75 14.55 8.58
CA ASN A 113 1.90 15.30 9.82
C ASN A 113 3.18 16.13 9.75
N THR A 114 3.03 17.39 9.36
CA THR A 114 3.99 18.46 9.66
C THR A 114 3.58 19.20 10.91
#